data_AF-A0A1J3E4Y9-F1
#
_entry.id   AF-A0A1J3E4Y9-F1
#
_cell.length_a   1.000
_cell.length_b   1.000
_cell.length_c   1.000
_cell.angle_alpha   90.00
_cell.angle_beta   90.00
_cell.angle_gamma   90.00
#
_symmetry.space_group_name_H-M   'P 1'
#
loop_
_entity.id
_entity.type
_entity.pdbx_description
1 polymer ?
#
loop_
_entity_poly.entity_id
_entity_poly.type
_entity_poly.pdbx_seq_one_letter_code
_entity_poly.pdbx_strand_id
1 'polypeptide(L)'
;SAEMFEKSMLYIPHDVENRVFRAKGFRVLCLCYLGLSQLDRAHEYIEEAEKLEPNIDCSFLKFKIYLQKKDYSCAIGQIDAMTSCLDFSPDFLSLSAHEAISCQALPVATASLSKFLSFYIAGKTMPTTEVVVFRTLVTILTQDIGSETEALNFLLQAQSRASKLGTECFFGSGETGKREQNWFAVTSWNLGSRCGNAKKYELCSEFCRLASEFYGYMDTGEPGDSTMMICRSLILSVTAMVALEKQNKSTLTETQVKLAAELLVRAGKIMSSWLSDGRDCIMEPELIFMYTLNAFDIQGRLNNSAFQLLVVKTFAGSKSCNYNYLLQLGIFASQSPRSNPDVSTFALNECLSVMIASASPDYPTIALIIRKLIAISSVHKGDTEDEEAIQKMYKQAYRIMVGLKEGEYPTDEGKWLAMTAWNRAALPVRLGQFETAKKWLGIGLEIAEKVTGMDTYRACMEDYLAGFATKVSSAAG
;
A
#
# COMPACT_ATOMS: atom_id res chain seq x y z
N SER A 1 -47.19 32.87 -20.59
CA SER A 1 -47.28 31.67 -21.44
C SER A 1 -48.11 30.56 -20.78
N ALA A 2 -47.77 30.13 -19.55
CA ALA A 2 -48.51 29.08 -18.81
C ALA A 2 -50.03 29.31 -18.68
N GLU A 3 -50.46 30.52 -18.27
CA GLU A 3 -51.89 30.86 -18.14
C GLU A 3 -52.67 30.79 -19.46
N MET A 4 -52.04 31.08 -20.60
CA MET A 4 -52.69 30.94 -21.91
C MET A 4 -52.88 29.47 -22.27
N PHE A 5 -51.90 28.62 -21.94
CA PHE A 5 -52.03 27.17 -22.10
C PHE A 5 -53.11 26.59 -21.18
N GLU A 6 -53.21 27.03 -19.92
CA GLU A 6 -54.29 26.58 -19.01
C GLU A 6 -55.67 26.91 -19.57
N LYS A 7 -55.86 28.13 -20.08
CA LYS A 7 -57.11 28.53 -20.72
C LYS A 7 -57.38 27.72 -21.98
N SER A 8 -56.34 27.37 -22.75
CA SER A 8 -56.49 26.53 -23.95
C SER A 8 -56.93 25.09 -23.61
N MET A 9 -56.52 24.56 -22.45
CA MET A 9 -56.92 23.22 -21.98
C MET A 9 -58.43 23.10 -21.73
N LEU A 10 -59.12 24.20 -21.42
CA LEU A 10 -60.58 24.22 -21.24
C LEU A 10 -61.35 23.92 -22.53
N TYR A 11 -60.72 24.11 -23.70
CA TYR A 11 -61.32 23.87 -25.00
C TYR A 11 -61.08 22.44 -25.53
N ILE A 12 -60.34 21.61 -24.81
CA ILE A 12 -60.11 20.22 -25.20
C ILE A 12 -61.23 19.34 -24.59
N PRO A 13 -62.04 18.65 -25.42
CA PRO A 13 -63.14 17.80 -24.94
C PRO A 13 -62.68 16.69 -23.99
N HIS A 14 -63.57 16.28 -23.08
CA HIS A 14 -63.28 15.29 -22.03
C HIS A 14 -63.54 13.83 -22.46
N ASP A 15 -63.64 13.57 -23.75
CA ASP A 15 -63.91 12.24 -24.29
C ASP A 15 -62.66 11.35 -24.35
N VAL A 16 -62.89 10.06 -24.64
CA VAL A 16 -61.83 9.04 -24.71
C VAL A 16 -60.88 9.32 -25.89
N GLU A 17 -61.38 9.91 -26.97
CA GLU A 17 -60.62 10.21 -28.19
C GLU A 17 -59.59 11.32 -27.96
N ASN A 18 -59.91 12.32 -27.12
CA ASN A 18 -59.01 13.42 -26.80
C ASN A 18 -58.10 13.16 -25.57
N ARG A 19 -58.21 11.98 -24.94
CA ARG A 19 -57.43 11.62 -23.74
C ARG A 19 -55.92 11.83 -23.91
N VAL A 20 -55.35 11.40 -25.04
CA VAL A 20 -53.91 11.54 -25.36
C VAL A 20 -53.52 13.00 -25.56
N PHE A 21 -54.36 13.80 -26.23
CA PHE A 21 -54.10 15.23 -26.43
C PHE A 21 -54.14 15.99 -25.10
N ARG A 22 -55.03 15.62 -24.19
CA ARG A 22 -55.09 16.20 -22.84
C ARG A 22 -53.87 15.83 -22.01
N ALA A 23 -53.43 14.58 -22.04
CA ALA A 23 -52.21 14.16 -21.34
C ALA A 23 -50.99 14.97 -21.84
N LYS A 24 -50.83 15.13 -23.16
CA LYS A 24 -49.79 16.00 -23.75
C LYS A 24 -49.90 17.45 -23.27
N GLY A 25 -51.10 18.01 -23.25
CA GLY A 25 -51.34 19.37 -22.76
C GLY A 25 -50.94 19.55 -21.29
N PHE A 26 -51.26 18.58 -20.42
CA PHE A 26 -50.82 18.58 -19.03
C PHE A 26 -49.29 18.46 -18.88
N ARG A 27 -48.61 17.64 -19.70
CA ARG A 27 -47.12 17.60 -19.72
C ARG A 27 -46.51 18.94 -20.12
N VAL A 28 -47.10 19.64 -21.10
CA VAL A 28 -46.66 20.99 -21.51
C VAL A 28 -46.87 22.01 -20.39
N LEU A 29 -47.99 21.95 -19.67
CA LEU A 29 -48.24 22.79 -18.50
C LEU A 29 -47.24 22.50 -17.37
N CYS A 30 -46.97 21.22 -17.09
CA CYS A 30 -45.91 20.80 -16.18
C CYS A 30 -44.56 21.44 -16.55
N LEU A 31 -44.14 21.34 -17.82
CA LEU A 31 -42.90 21.97 -18.30
C LEU A 31 -42.89 23.49 -18.13
N CYS A 32 -44.01 24.17 -18.41
CA CYS A 32 -44.13 25.62 -18.20
C CYS A 32 -43.94 25.97 -16.73
N TYR A 33 -44.60 25.25 -15.81
CA TYR A 33 -44.51 25.51 -14.38
C TYR A 33 -43.16 25.10 -13.79
N LEU A 34 -42.53 24.05 -14.32
CA LEU A 34 -41.16 23.67 -13.99
C LEU A 34 -40.17 24.79 -14.38
N GLY A 35 -40.32 25.36 -15.57
CA GLY A 35 -39.51 26.51 -16.03
C GLY A 35 -39.73 27.78 -15.21
N LEU A 36 -40.90 27.94 -14.58
CA LEU A 36 -41.21 29.02 -13.64
C LEU A 36 -40.83 28.68 -12.18
N SER A 37 -40.21 27.52 -11.93
CA SER A 37 -39.87 27.00 -10.60
C SER A 37 -41.06 26.86 -9.65
N GLN A 38 -42.28 26.73 -10.17
CA GLN A 38 -43.50 26.45 -9.40
C GLN A 38 -43.72 24.93 -9.30
N LEU A 39 -42.91 24.30 -8.46
CA LEU A 39 -42.77 22.84 -8.43
C LEU A 39 -44.03 22.09 -7.99
N ASP A 40 -44.86 22.69 -7.14
CA ASP A 40 -46.11 22.06 -6.68
C ASP A 40 -47.16 21.99 -7.79
N ARG A 41 -47.32 23.09 -8.54
CA ARG A 41 -48.23 23.14 -9.70
C ARG A 41 -47.73 22.22 -10.82
N ALA A 42 -46.42 22.21 -11.07
CA ALA A 42 -45.83 21.27 -12.02
C ALA A 42 -46.11 19.81 -11.64
N HIS A 43 -46.05 19.50 -10.34
CA HIS A 43 -46.34 18.17 -9.80
C HIS A 43 -47.82 17.78 -9.99
N GLU A 44 -48.75 18.67 -9.69
CA GLU A 44 -50.18 18.42 -9.91
C GLU A 44 -50.48 18.10 -11.38
N TYR A 45 -49.94 18.89 -12.32
CA TYR A 45 -50.19 18.65 -13.74
C TYR A 45 -49.58 17.36 -14.25
N ILE A 46 -48.42 16.93 -13.76
CA ILE A 46 -47.84 15.65 -14.20
C ILE A 46 -48.57 14.44 -13.62
N GLU A 47 -49.13 14.54 -12.40
CA GLU A 47 -50.01 13.51 -11.84
C GLU A 47 -51.30 13.37 -12.69
N GLU A 48 -51.89 14.48 -13.12
CA GLU A 48 -53.06 14.43 -14.03
C GLU A 48 -52.70 13.86 -15.41
N ALA A 49 -51.52 14.18 -15.94
CA ALA A 49 -51.04 13.60 -17.19
C ALA A 49 -50.86 12.08 -17.09
N GLU A 50 -50.27 11.58 -16.00
CA GLU A 50 -50.01 10.15 -15.80
C GLU A 50 -51.29 9.33 -15.62
N LYS A 51 -52.31 9.85 -14.91
CA LYS A 51 -53.64 9.22 -14.81
C LYS A 51 -54.26 9.00 -16.20
N LEU A 52 -54.06 9.95 -17.10
CA LEU A 52 -54.58 9.86 -18.46
C LEU A 52 -53.70 8.95 -19.34
N GLU A 53 -52.39 9.07 -19.31
CA GLU A 53 -51.49 8.29 -20.16
C GLU A 53 -50.14 8.10 -19.44
N PRO A 54 -49.96 6.97 -18.73
CA PRO A 54 -48.71 6.66 -18.05
C PRO A 54 -47.66 6.24 -19.10
N ASN A 55 -46.57 6.99 -19.16
CA ASN A 55 -45.51 6.81 -20.14
C ASN A 55 -44.16 7.30 -19.58
N ILE A 56 -43.08 7.12 -20.34
CA ILE A 56 -41.74 7.52 -19.92
C ILE A 56 -41.61 9.02 -19.62
N ASP A 57 -42.30 9.87 -20.40
CA ASP A 57 -42.28 11.32 -20.23
C ASP A 57 -42.84 11.74 -18.87
N CYS A 58 -43.91 11.07 -18.40
CA CYS A 58 -44.49 11.30 -17.09
C CYS A 58 -43.48 11.01 -15.97
N SER A 59 -42.86 9.83 -16.01
CA SER A 59 -41.85 9.42 -15.03
C SER A 59 -40.61 10.33 -15.05
N PHE A 60 -40.12 10.72 -16.24
CA PHE A 60 -38.97 11.60 -16.38
C PHE A 60 -39.26 13.04 -15.90
N LEU A 61 -40.45 13.57 -16.17
CA LEU A 61 -40.84 14.90 -15.66
C LEU A 61 -41.03 14.88 -14.14
N LYS A 62 -41.60 13.82 -13.57
CA LYS A 62 -41.64 13.61 -12.10
C LYS A 62 -40.24 13.56 -11.52
N PHE A 63 -39.31 12.83 -12.14
CA PHE A 63 -37.90 12.81 -11.76
C PHE A 63 -37.32 14.22 -11.70
N LYS A 64 -37.50 15.05 -12.76
CA LYS A 64 -36.99 16.43 -12.79
C LYS A 64 -37.59 17.30 -11.68
N ILE A 65 -38.88 17.14 -11.39
CA ILE A 65 -39.54 17.87 -10.29
C ILE A 65 -38.92 17.46 -8.94
N TYR A 66 -38.81 16.17 -8.64
CA TYR A 66 -38.24 15.69 -7.38
C TYR A 66 -36.78 16.13 -7.22
N LEU A 67 -36.01 16.11 -8.31
CA LEU A 67 -34.64 16.59 -8.34
C LEU A 67 -34.55 18.08 -7.96
N GLN A 68 -35.41 18.94 -8.53
CA GLN A 68 -35.46 20.36 -8.19
C GLN A 68 -35.99 20.62 -6.77
N LYS A 69 -36.89 19.77 -6.27
CA LYS A 69 -37.36 19.79 -4.88
C LYS A 69 -36.31 19.30 -3.87
N LYS A 70 -35.17 18.76 -4.33
CA LYS A 70 -34.14 18.08 -3.52
C LYS A 70 -34.66 16.84 -2.78
N ASP A 71 -35.71 16.22 -3.28
CA ASP A 71 -36.20 14.92 -2.79
C ASP A 71 -35.48 13.79 -3.54
N TYR A 72 -34.29 13.45 -3.06
CA TYR A 72 -33.44 12.45 -3.71
C TYR A 72 -34.01 11.03 -3.62
N SER A 73 -34.75 10.70 -2.57
CA SER A 73 -35.44 9.40 -2.44
C SER A 73 -36.47 9.21 -3.54
N CYS A 74 -37.35 10.20 -3.74
CA CYS A 74 -38.38 10.12 -4.76
C CYS A 74 -37.77 10.21 -6.16
N ALA A 75 -36.73 11.03 -6.36
CA ALA A 75 -36.00 11.07 -7.64
C ALA A 75 -35.39 9.70 -7.98
N ILE A 76 -34.75 9.02 -7.03
CA ILE A 76 -34.23 7.66 -7.24
C ILE A 76 -35.36 6.67 -7.53
N GLY A 77 -36.49 6.76 -6.82
CA GLY A 77 -37.66 5.93 -7.11
C GLY A 77 -38.19 6.10 -8.54
N GLN A 78 -38.12 7.32 -9.10
CA GLN A 78 -38.50 7.55 -10.49
C GLN A 78 -37.53 6.91 -11.50
N ILE A 79 -36.27 6.65 -11.14
CA ILE A 79 -35.34 5.90 -12.00
C ILE A 79 -35.87 4.49 -12.25
N ASP A 80 -36.35 3.81 -11.20
CA ASP A 80 -36.96 2.49 -11.34
C ASP A 80 -38.31 2.53 -12.07
N ALA A 81 -39.12 3.55 -11.79
CA ALA A 81 -40.39 3.77 -12.49
C ALA A 81 -40.19 3.92 -14.01
N MET A 82 -39.20 4.73 -14.42
CA MET A 82 -38.82 4.87 -15.83
C MET A 82 -38.47 3.54 -16.47
N THR A 83 -37.70 2.68 -15.80
CA THR A 83 -37.33 1.36 -16.36
C THR A 83 -38.50 0.38 -16.49
N SER A 84 -39.64 0.67 -15.85
CA SER A 84 -40.86 -0.14 -15.90
C SER A 84 -41.83 0.32 -17.00
N CYS A 85 -41.60 1.49 -17.62
CA CYS A 85 -42.41 2.00 -18.72
C CYS A 85 -42.22 1.16 -19.99
N LEU A 86 -43.32 0.91 -20.73
CA LEU A 86 -43.29 0.12 -21.97
C LEU A 86 -42.48 0.79 -23.09
N ASP A 87 -42.45 2.13 -23.10
CA ASP A 87 -41.76 2.99 -24.06
C ASP A 87 -40.37 3.45 -23.56
N PHE A 88 -39.82 2.79 -22.53
CA PHE A 88 -38.52 3.12 -21.97
C PHE A 88 -37.38 2.96 -22.99
N SER A 89 -36.58 4.03 -23.13
CA SER A 89 -35.25 4.00 -23.76
C SER A 89 -34.15 4.15 -22.70
N PRO A 90 -33.04 3.38 -22.77
CA PRO A 90 -31.88 3.59 -21.91
C PRO A 90 -31.29 5.01 -21.95
N ASP A 91 -31.53 5.77 -23.02
CA ASP A 91 -31.11 7.18 -23.12
C ASP A 91 -31.59 8.02 -21.92
N PHE A 92 -32.77 7.71 -21.38
CA PHE A 92 -33.33 8.42 -20.23
C PHE A 92 -32.50 8.23 -18.95
N LEU A 93 -31.77 7.12 -18.80
CA LEU A 93 -30.86 6.94 -17.66
C LEU A 93 -29.61 7.82 -17.79
N SER A 94 -29.09 7.98 -19.01
CA SER A 94 -27.99 8.91 -19.29
C SER A 94 -28.44 10.35 -19.04
N LEU A 95 -29.60 10.75 -19.58
CA LEU A 95 -30.19 12.08 -19.34
C LEU A 95 -30.42 12.34 -17.85
N SER A 96 -30.95 11.37 -17.12
CA SER A 96 -31.19 11.49 -15.67
C SER A 96 -29.90 11.68 -14.89
N ALA A 97 -28.82 11.00 -15.28
CA ALA A 97 -27.50 11.21 -14.70
C ALA A 97 -26.98 12.62 -15.00
N HIS A 98 -27.08 13.09 -16.25
CA HIS A 98 -26.65 14.44 -16.64
C HIS A 98 -27.40 15.55 -15.90
N GLU A 99 -28.72 15.42 -15.78
CA GLU A 99 -29.57 16.35 -15.02
C GLU A 99 -29.19 16.34 -13.53
N ALA A 100 -29.00 15.15 -12.93
CA ALA A 100 -28.61 15.02 -11.54
C ALA A 100 -27.23 15.64 -11.24
N ILE A 101 -26.25 15.45 -12.14
CA ILE A 101 -24.92 16.08 -12.03
C ILE A 101 -25.06 17.61 -12.11
N SER A 102 -25.85 18.12 -13.06
CA SER A 102 -26.08 19.55 -13.24
C SER A 102 -26.75 20.19 -12.02
N CYS A 103 -27.60 19.44 -11.32
CA CYS A 103 -28.22 19.85 -10.06
C CYS A 103 -27.38 19.56 -8.80
N GLN A 104 -26.12 19.08 -8.95
CA GLN A 104 -25.25 18.66 -7.85
C GLN A 104 -25.85 17.56 -6.94
N ALA A 105 -26.81 16.78 -7.45
CA ALA A 105 -27.44 15.67 -6.74
C ALA A 105 -26.67 14.37 -6.99
N LEU A 106 -25.45 14.28 -6.46
CA LEU A 106 -24.52 13.16 -6.71
C LEU A 106 -25.12 11.77 -6.38
N PRO A 107 -25.87 11.57 -5.28
CA PRO A 107 -26.49 10.26 -4.99
C PRO A 107 -27.47 9.80 -6.08
N VAL A 108 -28.24 10.74 -6.65
CA VAL A 108 -29.19 10.46 -7.73
C VAL A 108 -28.45 10.13 -9.03
N ALA A 109 -27.36 10.86 -9.33
CA ALA A 109 -26.51 10.57 -10.48
C ALA A 109 -25.88 9.16 -10.38
N THR A 110 -25.36 8.80 -9.21
CA THR A 110 -24.81 7.47 -8.93
C THR A 110 -25.85 6.37 -9.11
N ALA A 111 -27.07 6.56 -8.60
CA ALA A 111 -28.17 5.60 -8.78
C ALA A 111 -28.51 5.41 -10.27
N SER A 112 -28.60 6.50 -11.02
CA SER A 112 -28.92 6.46 -12.46
C SER A 112 -27.86 5.72 -13.26
N LEU A 113 -26.57 6.07 -13.04
CA LEU A 113 -25.45 5.43 -13.73
C LEU A 113 -25.27 3.95 -13.32
N SER A 114 -25.54 3.62 -12.05
CA SER A 114 -25.51 2.22 -11.57
C SER A 114 -26.60 1.38 -12.24
N LYS A 115 -27.82 1.92 -12.35
CA LYS A 115 -28.89 1.29 -13.11
C LYS A 115 -28.49 1.15 -14.58
N PHE A 116 -27.87 2.17 -15.16
CA PHE A 116 -27.39 2.15 -16.54
C PHE A 116 -26.34 1.04 -16.78
N LEU A 117 -25.40 0.84 -15.85
CA LEU A 117 -24.43 -0.27 -15.89
C LEU A 117 -25.11 -1.65 -15.88
N SER A 118 -26.21 -1.82 -15.12
CA SER A 118 -26.92 -3.11 -15.06
C SER A 118 -27.42 -3.58 -16.44
N PHE A 119 -27.71 -2.66 -17.35
CA PHE A 119 -28.13 -2.99 -18.72
C PHE A 119 -26.97 -3.52 -19.58
N TYR A 120 -25.73 -3.05 -19.39
CA TYR A 120 -24.56 -3.64 -20.04
C TYR A 120 -24.29 -5.05 -19.54
N ILE A 121 -24.47 -5.29 -18.23
CA ILE A 121 -24.31 -6.63 -17.64
C ILE A 121 -25.34 -7.60 -18.23
N ALA A 122 -26.57 -7.12 -18.50
CA ALA A 122 -27.62 -7.86 -19.18
C ALA A 122 -27.40 -8.03 -20.71
N GLY A 123 -26.30 -7.52 -21.26
CA GLY A 123 -25.94 -7.67 -22.68
C GLY A 123 -26.74 -6.76 -23.62
N LYS A 124 -27.39 -5.70 -23.12
CA LYS A 124 -28.11 -4.75 -23.98
C LYS A 124 -27.13 -3.81 -24.68
N THR A 125 -27.46 -3.44 -25.91
CA THR A 125 -26.74 -2.38 -26.64
C THR A 125 -27.13 -1.02 -26.08
N MET A 126 -26.12 -0.20 -25.79
CA MET A 126 -26.29 1.06 -25.09
C MET A 126 -25.77 2.23 -25.92
N PRO A 127 -26.34 3.44 -25.77
CA PRO A 127 -25.99 4.62 -26.56
C PRO A 127 -24.60 5.18 -26.20
N THR A 128 -24.17 4.97 -24.96
CA THR A 128 -22.85 5.35 -24.46
C THR A 128 -21.94 4.11 -24.42
N THR A 129 -20.64 4.28 -24.28
CA THR A 129 -19.72 3.16 -24.04
C THR A 129 -19.63 2.84 -22.55
N GLU A 130 -19.57 1.55 -22.20
CA GLU A 130 -19.55 1.06 -20.80
C GLU A 130 -18.45 1.73 -19.96
N VAL A 131 -17.24 1.88 -20.53
CA VAL A 131 -16.08 2.50 -19.87
C VAL A 131 -16.33 3.95 -19.42
N VAL A 132 -17.08 4.73 -20.22
CA VAL A 132 -17.40 6.13 -19.91
C VAL A 132 -18.36 6.21 -18.72
N VAL A 133 -19.26 5.24 -18.60
CA VAL A 133 -20.20 5.16 -17.47
C VAL A 133 -19.43 4.87 -16.17
N PHE A 134 -18.52 3.89 -16.19
CA PHE A 134 -17.63 3.61 -15.06
C PHE A 134 -16.77 4.82 -14.69
N ARG A 135 -16.15 5.47 -15.67
CA ARG A 135 -15.32 6.67 -15.44
C ARG A 135 -16.13 7.78 -14.78
N THR A 136 -17.35 8.03 -15.27
CA THR A 136 -18.22 9.08 -14.73
C THR A 136 -18.64 8.78 -13.29
N LEU A 137 -19.02 7.53 -13.00
CA LEU A 137 -19.34 7.07 -11.64
C LEU A 137 -18.19 7.29 -10.66
N VAL A 138 -16.99 6.83 -11.02
CA VAL A 138 -15.80 6.98 -10.18
C VAL A 138 -15.45 8.47 -10.02
N THR A 139 -15.59 9.29 -11.07
CA THR A 139 -15.36 10.74 -10.99
C THR A 139 -16.30 11.42 -10.00
N ILE A 140 -17.57 11.01 -9.96
CA ILE A 140 -18.55 11.54 -9.01
C ILE A 140 -18.22 11.11 -7.58
N LEU A 141 -18.01 9.81 -7.37
CA LEU A 141 -17.76 9.24 -6.04
C LEU A 141 -16.45 9.74 -5.42
N THR A 142 -15.48 10.13 -6.22
CA THR A 142 -14.19 10.61 -5.73
C THR A 142 -14.18 12.09 -5.33
N GLN A 143 -15.26 12.82 -5.61
CA GLN A 143 -15.49 14.20 -5.12
C GLN A 143 -15.95 14.22 -3.67
N ASP A 144 -16.66 13.20 -3.21
CA ASP A 144 -17.16 13.11 -1.84
C ASP A 144 -16.15 12.40 -0.92
N ILE A 145 -15.97 12.93 0.28
CA ILE A 145 -15.08 12.35 1.28
C ILE A 145 -15.86 11.24 1.99
N GLY A 146 -15.42 9.99 1.84
CA GLY A 146 -16.07 8.82 2.45
C GLY A 146 -16.58 7.81 1.43
N SER A 147 -16.73 8.20 0.16
CA SER A 147 -17.19 7.33 -0.92
C SER A 147 -16.08 6.50 -1.59
N GLU A 148 -14.91 6.39 -0.95
CA GLU A 148 -13.80 5.65 -1.54
C GLU A 148 -14.09 4.15 -1.68
N THR A 149 -14.86 3.56 -0.75
CA THR A 149 -15.25 2.14 -0.83
C THR A 149 -16.19 1.88 -2.02
N GLU A 150 -17.15 2.78 -2.27
CA GLU A 150 -18.01 2.67 -3.46
C GLU A 150 -17.21 2.85 -4.75
N ALA A 151 -16.30 3.83 -4.78
CA ALA A 151 -15.42 4.03 -5.93
C ALA A 151 -14.56 2.79 -6.21
N LEU A 152 -14.03 2.14 -5.16
CA LEU A 152 -13.29 0.90 -5.28
C LEU A 152 -14.14 -0.22 -5.90
N ASN A 153 -15.39 -0.39 -5.46
CA ASN A 153 -16.30 -1.40 -5.99
C ASN A 153 -16.52 -1.22 -7.51
N PHE A 154 -16.71 0.01 -7.98
CA PHE A 154 -16.85 0.26 -9.43
C PHE A 154 -15.55 0.06 -10.21
N LEU A 155 -14.39 0.39 -9.62
CA LEU A 155 -13.10 0.12 -10.25
C LEU A 155 -12.80 -1.39 -10.35
N LEU A 156 -13.16 -2.18 -9.33
CA LEU A 156 -13.09 -3.64 -9.36
C LEU A 156 -14.00 -4.23 -10.45
N GLN A 157 -15.23 -3.71 -10.59
CA GLN A 157 -16.13 -4.11 -11.66
C GLN A 157 -15.56 -3.76 -13.03
N ALA A 158 -15.04 -2.54 -13.22
CA ALA A 158 -14.41 -2.12 -14.47
C ALA A 158 -13.23 -3.02 -14.84
N GLN A 159 -12.38 -3.37 -13.87
CA GLN A 159 -11.27 -4.31 -14.07
C GLN A 159 -11.77 -5.69 -14.48
N SER A 160 -12.80 -6.22 -13.80
CA SER A 160 -13.38 -7.53 -14.12
C SER A 160 -13.96 -7.56 -15.53
N ARG A 161 -14.62 -6.47 -15.95
CA ARG A 161 -15.16 -6.30 -17.30
C ARG A 161 -14.05 -6.21 -18.35
N ALA A 162 -13.02 -5.41 -18.10
CA ALA A 162 -11.84 -5.32 -18.98
C ALA A 162 -11.16 -6.68 -19.16
N SER A 163 -10.96 -7.43 -18.07
CA SER A 163 -10.35 -8.76 -18.13
C SER A 163 -11.20 -9.78 -18.88
N LYS A 164 -12.54 -9.67 -18.82
CA LYS A 164 -13.47 -10.61 -19.47
C LYS A 164 -13.66 -10.31 -20.96
N LEU A 165 -13.77 -9.03 -21.33
CA LEU A 165 -14.07 -8.60 -22.70
C LEU A 165 -12.83 -8.39 -23.57
N GLY A 166 -11.67 -8.21 -22.93
CA GLY A 166 -10.46 -7.72 -23.59
C GLY A 166 -10.37 -6.20 -23.56
N THR A 167 -9.15 -5.69 -23.63
CA THR A 167 -8.84 -4.26 -23.46
C THR A 167 -9.43 -3.40 -24.57
N GLU A 168 -9.35 -3.81 -25.83
CA GLU A 168 -9.90 -3.05 -26.96
C GLU A 168 -11.42 -2.99 -26.93
N CYS A 169 -12.09 -4.09 -26.56
CA CYS A 169 -13.55 -4.14 -26.48
C CYS A 169 -14.10 -3.28 -25.33
N PHE A 170 -13.40 -3.24 -24.20
CA PHE A 170 -13.84 -2.49 -23.03
C PHE A 170 -13.45 -1.01 -23.08
N PHE A 171 -12.17 -0.72 -23.25
CA PHE A 171 -11.65 0.66 -23.23
C PHE A 171 -11.86 1.38 -24.58
N GLY A 172 -12.02 0.63 -25.68
CA GLY A 172 -12.04 1.15 -27.04
C GLY A 172 -10.71 0.91 -27.75
N SER A 173 -10.71 1.17 -29.07
CA SER A 173 -9.53 1.01 -29.92
C SER A 173 -8.76 2.32 -30.10
N GLY A 174 -7.50 2.19 -30.52
CA GLY A 174 -6.64 3.32 -30.84
C GLY A 174 -6.35 4.24 -29.64
N GLU A 175 -6.21 5.54 -29.92
CA GLU A 175 -5.79 6.54 -28.94
C GLU A 175 -6.84 6.79 -27.85
N THR A 176 -8.13 6.73 -28.21
CA THR A 176 -9.21 6.89 -27.23
C THR A 176 -9.19 5.79 -26.18
N GLY A 177 -8.96 4.54 -26.60
CA GLY A 177 -8.82 3.41 -25.68
C GLY A 177 -7.63 3.55 -24.73
N LYS A 178 -6.48 4.00 -25.25
CA LYS A 178 -5.28 4.27 -24.43
C LYS A 178 -5.53 5.35 -23.39
N ARG A 179 -6.26 6.43 -23.73
CA ARG A 179 -6.60 7.49 -22.78
C ARG A 179 -7.48 6.98 -21.65
N GLU A 180 -8.47 6.15 -21.96
CA GLU A 180 -9.33 5.54 -20.93
C GLU A 180 -8.50 4.60 -20.03
N GLN A 181 -7.67 3.73 -20.59
CA GLN A 181 -6.77 2.87 -19.81
C GLN A 181 -5.88 3.68 -18.85
N ASN A 182 -5.24 4.74 -19.36
CA ASN A 182 -4.40 5.63 -18.56
C ASN A 182 -5.20 6.32 -17.45
N TRP A 183 -6.42 6.75 -17.75
CA TRP A 183 -7.29 7.39 -16.76
C TRP A 183 -7.59 6.45 -15.59
N PHE A 184 -7.94 5.18 -15.85
CA PHE A 184 -8.22 4.19 -14.79
C PHE A 184 -6.96 3.86 -13.98
N ALA A 185 -5.80 3.74 -14.63
CA ALA A 185 -4.53 3.50 -13.97
C ALA A 185 -4.11 4.64 -13.03
N VAL A 186 -4.12 5.88 -13.55
CA VAL A 186 -3.76 7.09 -12.79
C VAL A 186 -4.76 7.35 -11.67
N THR A 187 -6.06 7.15 -11.92
CA THR A 187 -7.09 7.33 -10.89
C THR A 187 -6.91 6.33 -9.75
N SER A 188 -6.68 5.06 -10.06
CA SER A 188 -6.42 4.02 -9.04
C SER A 188 -5.16 4.35 -8.23
N TRP A 189 -4.08 4.78 -8.89
CA TRP A 189 -2.86 5.21 -8.20
C TRP A 189 -3.08 6.40 -7.26
N ASN A 190 -3.78 7.44 -7.73
CA ASN A 190 -4.06 8.64 -6.94
C ASN A 190 -4.94 8.33 -5.72
N LEU A 191 -5.95 7.47 -5.89
CA LEU A 191 -6.80 7.01 -4.79
C LEU A 191 -6.03 6.18 -3.78
N GLY A 192 -5.16 5.27 -4.23
CA GLY A 192 -4.28 4.49 -3.37
C GLY A 192 -3.37 5.40 -2.54
N SER A 193 -2.69 6.34 -3.21
CA SER A 193 -1.81 7.32 -2.55
C SER A 193 -2.55 8.18 -1.51
N ARG A 194 -3.75 8.67 -1.86
CA ARG A 194 -4.61 9.44 -0.94
C ARG A 194 -5.03 8.62 0.26
N CYS A 195 -5.46 7.37 0.06
CA CYS A 195 -5.82 6.46 1.14
C CYS A 195 -4.64 6.14 2.05
N GLY A 196 -3.45 5.91 1.48
CA GLY A 196 -2.20 5.69 2.24
C GLY A 196 -1.85 6.88 3.13
N ASN A 197 -1.91 8.11 2.59
CA ASN A 197 -1.68 9.34 3.35
C ASN A 197 -2.72 9.53 4.48
N ALA A 198 -3.97 9.14 4.23
CA ALA A 198 -5.04 9.15 5.23
C ALA A 198 -5.01 7.95 6.20
N LYS A 199 -3.99 7.07 6.11
CA LYS A 199 -3.86 5.83 6.90
C LYS A 199 -5.05 4.86 6.76
N LYS A 200 -5.77 4.93 5.63
CA LYS A 200 -6.79 3.95 5.20
C LYS A 200 -6.09 2.81 4.44
N TYR A 201 -5.26 2.02 5.14
CA TYR A 201 -4.34 1.08 4.50
C TYR A 201 -5.03 -0.08 3.76
N GLU A 202 -6.21 -0.49 4.20
CA GLU A 202 -7.03 -1.49 3.50
C GLU A 202 -7.38 -1.03 2.07
N LEU A 203 -7.95 0.17 1.93
CA LEU A 203 -8.27 0.76 0.64
C LEU A 203 -7.01 1.07 -0.18
N CYS A 204 -5.95 1.55 0.47
CA CYS A 204 -4.65 1.79 -0.17
C CYS A 204 -4.12 0.52 -0.86
N SER A 205 -4.20 -0.62 -0.17
CA SER A 205 -3.75 -1.91 -0.69
C SER A 205 -4.49 -2.28 -1.98
N GLU A 206 -5.82 -2.19 -1.97
CA GLU A 206 -6.67 -2.56 -3.10
C GLU A 206 -6.53 -1.61 -4.29
N PHE A 207 -6.49 -0.29 -4.05
CA PHE A 207 -6.28 0.68 -5.12
C PHE A 207 -4.91 0.54 -5.79
N CYS A 208 -3.86 0.31 -5.01
CA CYS A 208 -2.52 0.03 -5.56
C CYS A 208 -2.52 -1.28 -6.37
N ARG A 209 -3.21 -2.33 -5.90
CA ARG A 209 -3.35 -3.57 -6.69
C ARG A 209 -4.03 -3.31 -8.02
N LEU A 210 -5.17 -2.60 -8.02
CA LEU A 210 -5.88 -2.21 -9.24
C LEU A 210 -5.04 -1.35 -10.18
N ALA A 211 -4.27 -0.39 -9.66
CA ALA A 211 -3.36 0.40 -10.46
C ALA A 211 -2.37 -0.49 -11.22
N SER A 212 -1.80 -1.51 -10.56
CA SER A 212 -0.88 -2.46 -11.20
C SER A 212 -1.52 -3.31 -12.31
N GLU A 213 -2.83 -3.53 -12.23
CA GLU A 213 -3.58 -4.28 -13.23
C GLU A 213 -3.89 -3.39 -14.43
N PHE A 214 -4.36 -2.15 -14.19
CA PHE A 214 -4.62 -1.20 -15.26
C PHE A 214 -3.36 -0.75 -16.01
N TYR A 215 -2.25 -0.49 -15.30
CA TYR A 215 -0.96 -0.25 -15.97
C TYR A 215 -0.48 -1.47 -16.76
N GLY A 216 -0.85 -2.68 -16.33
CA GLY A 216 -0.56 -3.92 -17.06
C GLY A 216 -1.24 -4.04 -18.42
N TYR A 217 -2.37 -3.34 -18.63
CA TYR A 217 -3.02 -3.27 -19.94
C TYR A 217 -2.31 -2.32 -20.92
N MET A 218 -1.50 -1.40 -20.41
CA MET A 218 -0.78 -0.41 -21.20
C MET A 218 0.62 -0.86 -21.61
N ASP A 219 0.98 -2.13 -21.38
CA ASP A 219 2.30 -2.65 -21.72
C ASP A 219 2.48 -2.68 -23.25
N THR A 220 3.29 -1.76 -23.77
CA THR A 220 3.62 -1.64 -25.19
C THR A 220 4.76 -2.58 -25.60
N GLY A 221 5.24 -3.45 -24.71
CA GLY A 221 6.34 -4.37 -24.97
C GLY A 221 7.74 -3.74 -24.87
N GLU A 222 7.81 -2.43 -24.61
CA GLU A 222 9.05 -1.73 -24.25
C GLU A 222 9.02 -1.40 -22.76
N PRO A 223 10.07 -1.71 -21.99
CA PRO A 223 10.14 -1.33 -20.58
C PRO A 223 10.22 0.20 -20.48
N GLY A 224 9.10 0.82 -20.13
CA GLY A 224 8.94 2.25 -19.92
C GLY A 224 8.25 2.56 -18.58
N ASP A 225 7.70 3.77 -18.47
CA ASP A 225 7.10 4.31 -17.24
C ASP A 225 5.94 3.46 -16.70
N SER A 226 5.18 2.79 -17.56
CA SER A 226 4.07 1.91 -17.16
C SER A 226 4.57 0.73 -16.32
N THR A 227 5.64 0.07 -16.75
CA THR A 227 6.23 -1.08 -16.04
C THR A 227 6.79 -0.65 -14.67
N MET A 228 7.37 0.55 -14.57
CA MET A 228 7.76 1.17 -13.28
C MET A 228 6.57 1.37 -12.36
N MET A 229 5.48 1.89 -12.90
CA MET A 229 4.26 2.08 -12.13
C MET A 229 3.62 0.75 -11.69
N ILE A 230 3.70 -0.33 -12.49
CA ILE A 230 3.30 -1.67 -12.06
C ILE A 230 4.11 -2.10 -10.84
N CYS A 231 5.44 -2.02 -10.92
CA CYS A 231 6.34 -2.42 -9.84
C CYS A 231 6.07 -1.63 -8.55
N ARG A 232 6.00 -0.29 -8.65
CA ARG A 232 5.65 0.61 -7.53
C ARG A 232 4.32 0.24 -6.89
N SER A 233 3.30 0.04 -7.71
CA SER A 233 1.95 -0.26 -7.24
C SER A 233 1.88 -1.60 -6.51
N LEU A 234 2.57 -2.63 -7.01
CA LEU A 234 2.63 -3.94 -6.34
C LEU A 234 3.35 -3.84 -4.97
N ILE A 235 4.49 -3.15 -4.92
CA ILE A 235 5.26 -2.99 -3.67
C ILE A 235 4.46 -2.19 -2.64
N LEU A 236 3.81 -1.10 -3.05
CA LEU A 236 3.00 -0.27 -2.17
C LEU A 236 1.73 -0.99 -1.69
N SER A 237 1.13 -1.84 -2.53
CA SER A 237 0.00 -2.69 -2.12
C SER A 237 0.41 -3.58 -0.93
N VAL A 238 1.51 -4.31 -1.04
CA VAL A 238 2.02 -5.16 0.04
C VAL A 238 2.49 -4.35 1.25
N THR A 239 3.11 -3.19 1.02
CA THR A 239 3.49 -2.26 2.10
C THR A 239 2.26 -1.82 2.90
N ALA A 240 1.15 -1.52 2.23
CA ALA A 240 -0.10 -1.16 2.87
C ALA A 240 -0.71 -2.34 3.65
N MET A 241 -0.63 -3.58 3.14
CA MET A 241 -1.04 -4.78 3.89
C MET A 241 -0.27 -4.93 5.20
N VAL A 242 1.07 -4.77 5.17
CA VAL A 242 1.92 -4.85 6.37
C VAL A 242 1.67 -3.66 7.31
N ALA A 243 1.40 -2.47 6.78
CA ALA A 243 1.05 -1.30 7.58
C ALA A 243 -0.31 -1.46 8.28
N LEU A 244 -1.31 -2.01 7.59
CA LEU A 244 -2.62 -2.34 8.15
C LEU A 244 -2.51 -3.34 9.30
N GLU A 245 -1.69 -4.38 9.14
CA GLU A 245 -1.41 -5.36 10.19
C GLU A 245 -0.88 -4.66 11.46
N LYS A 246 0.12 -3.77 11.30
CA LYS A 246 0.70 -3.01 12.42
C LYS A 246 -0.31 -2.07 13.06
N GLN A 247 -1.18 -1.42 12.26
CA GLN A 247 -2.23 -0.52 12.75
C GLN A 247 -3.27 -1.27 13.58
N ASN A 248 -3.72 -2.43 13.09
CA ASN A 248 -4.77 -3.22 13.73
C ASN A 248 -4.25 -4.13 14.85
N LYS A 249 -2.93 -4.29 14.97
CA LYS A 249 -2.29 -5.28 15.86
C LYS A 249 -2.81 -6.71 15.63
N SER A 250 -3.28 -6.99 14.42
CA SER A 250 -3.73 -8.30 13.98
C SER A 250 -2.58 -9.02 13.27
N THR A 251 -2.79 -10.27 12.88
CA THR A 251 -1.87 -10.99 12.00
C THR A 251 -2.48 -11.14 10.61
N LEU A 252 -1.68 -11.01 9.55
CA LEU A 252 -2.14 -11.37 8.20
C LEU A 252 -2.61 -12.82 8.16
N THR A 253 -3.72 -13.07 7.47
CA THR A 253 -4.21 -14.43 7.22
C THR A 253 -3.31 -15.17 6.24
N GLU A 254 -3.37 -16.50 6.21
CA GLU A 254 -2.61 -17.30 5.23
C GLU A 254 -2.91 -16.89 3.79
N THR A 255 -4.17 -16.56 3.48
CA THR A 255 -4.58 -16.07 2.16
C THR A 255 -3.96 -14.72 1.82
N GLN A 256 -3.89 -13.80 2.77
CA GLN A 256 -3.24 -12.50 2.59
C GLN A 256 -1.71 -12.65 2.41
N VAL A 257 -1.07 -13.57 3.15
CA VAL A 257 0.37 -13.83 3.00
C VAL A 257 0.68 -14.42 1.62
N LYS A 258 -0.13 -15.37 1.12
CA LYS A 258 0.03 -15.92 -0.23
C LYS A 258 -0.16 -14.86 -1.31
N LEU A 259 -1.21 -14.05 -1.20
CA LEU A 259 -1.44 -12.92 -2.11
C LEU A 259 -0.24 -11.95 -2.11
N ALA A 260 0.23 -11.53 -0.93
CA ALA A 260 1.38 -10.65 -0.83
C ALA A 260 2.65 -11.24 -1.47
N ALA A 261 2.87 -12.55 -1.29
CA ALA A 261 4.00 -13.25 -1.92
C ALA A 261 3.88 -13.25 -3.45
N GLU A 262 2.69 -13.50 -4.01
CA GLU A 262 2.45 -13.47 -5.46
C GLU A 262 2.69 -12.07 -6.05
N LEU A 263 2.20 -11.02 -5.39
CA LEU A 263 2.43 -9.63 -5.80
C LEU A 263 3.93 -9.28 -5.80
N LEU A 264 4.67 -9.71 -4.76
CA LEU A 264 6.12 -9.49 -4.67
C LEU A 264 6.89 -10.31 -5.71
N VAL A 265 6.49 -11.55 -6.02
CA VAL A 265 7.11 -12.33 -7.10
C VAL A 265 6.97 -11.60 -8.44
N ARG A 266 5.79 -11.03 -8.73
CA ARG A 266 5.56 -10.23 -9.94
C ARG A 266 6.45 -8.96 -9.95
N ALA A 267 6.52 -8.24 -8.83
CA ALA A 267 7.39 -7.07 -8.71
C ALA A 267 8.88 -7.42 -8.87
N GLY A 268 9.33 -8.52 -8.25
CA GLY A 268 10.71 -9.02 -8.31
C GLY A 268 11.15 -9.39 -9.72
N LYS A 269 10.27 -10.01 -10.52
CA LYS A 269 10.54 -10.28 -11.94
C LYS A 269 10.79 -8.99 -12.72
N ILE A 270 9.95 -7.98 -12.53
CA ILE A 270 10.10 -6.67 -13.17
C ILE A 270 11.45 -6.03 -12.76
N MET A 271 11.75 -5.96 -11.46
CA MET A 271 13.02 -5.39 -10.99
C MET A 271 14.25 -6.16 -11.50
N SER A 272 14.19 -7.48 -11.54
CA SER A 272 15.32 -8.30 -12.03
C SER A 272 15.63 -8.02 -13.51
N SER A 273 14.61 -7.76 -14.33
CA SER A 273 14.80 -7.40 -15.73
C SER A 273 15.54 -6.06 -15.88
N TRP A 274 15.23 -5.06 -15.05
CA TRP A 274 15.91 -3.77 -15.10
C TRP A 274 17.31 -3.78 -14.52
N LEU A 275 17.53 -4.51 -13.42
CA LEU A 275 18.86 -4.64 -12.82
C LEU A 275 19.84 -5.35 -13.78
N SER A 276 19.34 -6.24 -14.65
CA SER A 276 20.16 -6.97 -15.63
C SER A 276 20.48 -6.16 -16.89
N ASP A 277 19.57 -5.27 -17.30
CA ASP A 277 19.68 -4.54 -18.56
C ASP A 277 20.65 -3.34 -18.52
N GLY A 278 21.27 -3.05 -17.37
CA GLY A 278 22.16 -1.89 -17.21
C GLY A 278 21.48 -0.55 -17.54
N ARG A 279 20.14 -0.53 -17.63
CA ARG A 279 19.37 0.68 -17.83
C ARG A 279 19.41 1.47 -16.54
N ASP A 280 20.20 2.53 -16.55
CA ASP A 280 20.24 3.60 -15.55
C ASP A 280 18.91 4.41 -15.50
N CYS A 281 17.75 3.77 -15.68
CA CYS A 281 16.53 4.34 -15.11
C CYS A 281 16.66 4.12 -13.61
N ILE A 282 17.16 5.15 -12.93
CA ILE A 282 17.49 5.18 -11.50
C ILE A 282 16.25 4.74 -10.73
N MET A 283 16.13 3.44 -10.48
CA MET A 283 15.17 2.89 -9.56
C MET A 283 15.49 3.52 -8.20
N GLU A 284 14.51 4.26 -7.67
CA GLU A 284 14.63 4.92 -6.37
C GLU A 284 15.15 3.90 -5.34
N PRO A 285 16.29 4.15 -4.69
CA PRO A 285 16.85 3.27 -3.67
C PRO A 285 15.83 2.85 -2.61
N GLU A 286 14.93 3.77 -2.27
CA GLU A 286 13.82 3.57 -1.33
C GLU A 286 12.86 2.49 -1.82
N LEU A 287 12.58 2.40 -3.11
CA LEU A 287 11.67 1.41 -3.67
C LEU A 287 12.26 0.01 -3.64
N ILE A 288 13.54 -0.13 -3.99
CA ILE A 288 14.26 -1.42 -3.91
C ILE A 288 14.36 -1.87 -2.44
N PHE A 289 14.63 -0.93 -1.53
CA PHE A 289 14.63 -1.19 -0.10
C PHE A 289 13.25 -1.65 0.41
N MET A 290 12.17 -0.94 0.05
CA MET A 290 10.80 -1.33 0.41
C MET A 290 10.45 -2.72 -0.09
N TYR A 291 10.80 -3.05 -1.35
CA TYR A 291 10.65 -4.40 -1.87
C TYR A 291 11.41 -5.42 -1.01
N THR A 292 12.68 -5.15 -0.71
CA THR A 292 13.56 -6.07 0.02
C THR A 292 13.02 -6.34 1.42
N LEU A 293 12.56 -5.29 2.11
CA LEU A 293 11.97 -5.39 3.44
C LEU A 293 10.66 -6.21 3.41
N ASN A 294 9.77 -5.93 2.45
CA ASN A 294 8.52 -6.67 2.31
C ASN A 294 8.76 -8.12 1.91
N ALA A 295 9.68 -8.39 0.98
CA ALA A 295 10.06 -9.73 0.57
C ALA A 295 10.66 -10.52 1.74
N PHE A 296 11.54 -9.90 2.53
CA PHE A 296 12.05 -10.49 3.76
C PHE A 296 10.92 -10.84 4.74
N ASP A 297 10.01 -9.89 5.03
CA ASP A 297 8.92 -10.07 5.98
C ASP A 297 7.97 -11.20 5.57
N ILE A 298 7.49 -11.18 4.32
CA ILE A 298 6.53 -12.15 3.79
C ILE A 298 7.15 -13.54 3.67
N GLN A 299 8.41 -13.65 3.23
CA GLN A 299 9.08 -14.95 3.10
C GLN A 299 9.42 -15.57 4.46
N GLY A 300 9.63 -14.75 5.49
CA GLY A 300 9.74 -15.22 6.88
C GLY A 300 8.46 -15.91 7.35
N ARG A 301 7.28 -15.38 6.98
CA ARG A 301 5.98 -16.00 7.30
C ARG A 301 5.75 -17.32 6.57
N LEU A 302 6.39 -17.48 5.40
CA LEU A 302 6.40 -18.71 4.62
C LEU A 302 7.52 -19.69 5.04
N ASN A 303 8.27 -19.39 6.11
CA ASN A 303 9.42 -20.16 6.58
C ASN A 303 10.51 -20.37 5.50
N ASN A 304 10.68 -19.42 4.58
CA ASN A 304 11.65 -19.51 3.50
C ASN A 304 12.92 -18.69 3.82
N SER A 305 13.68 -19.16 4.82
CA SER A 305 14.89 -18.49 5.30
C SER A 305 15.97 -18.34 4.21
N ALA A 306 16.06 -19.30 3.29
CA ALA A 306 17.00 -19.25 2.17
C ALA A 306 16.71 -18.07 1.24
N PHE A 307 15.44 -17.83 0.92
CA PHE A 307 15.03 -16.69 0.10
C PHE A 307 15.20 -15.36 0.85
N GLN A 308 14.90 -15.32 2.16
CA GLN A 308 15.15 -14.13 2.98
C GLN A 308 16.63 -13.70 2.92
N LEU A 309 17.56 -14.65 2.98
CA LEU A 309 18.99 -14.35 2.85
C LEU A 309 19.37 -13.95 1.42
N LEU A 310 18.81 -14.63 0.42
CA LEU A 310 19.07 -14.33 -0.99
C LEU A 310 18.67 -12.89 -1.33
N VAL A 311 17.46 -12.46 -0.96
CA VAL A 311 16.97 -11.12 -1.33
C VAL A 311 17.80 -10.01 -0.68
N VAL A 312 18.22 -10.19 0.57
CA VAL A 312 19.09 -9.22 1.26
C VAL A 312 20.49 -9.20 0.65
N LYS A 313 21.06 -10.35 0.30
CA LYS A 313 22.37 -10.43 -0.40
C LYS A 313 22.34 -9.74 -1.76
N THR A 314 21.29 -9.98 -2.55
CA THR A 314 21.10 -9.32 -3.85
C THR A 314 21.00 -7.81 -3.69
N PHE A 315 20.26 -7.33 -2.68
CA PHE A 315 20.16 -5.90 -2.40
C PHE A 315 21.51 -5.31 -1.95
N ALA A 316 22.22 -5.98 -1.04
CA ALA A 316 23.53 -5.54 -0.55
C ALA A 316 24.57 -5.38 -1.67
N GLY A 317 24.52 -6.25 -2.70
CA GLY A 317 25.37 -6.15 -3.89
C GLY A 317 24.94 -5.10 -4.91
N SER A 318 23.79 -4.44 -4.72
CA SER A 318 23.29 -3.44 -5.66
C SER A 318 23.91 -2.06 -5.42
N LYS A 319 24.08 -1.27 -6.49
CA LYS A 319 24.60 0.11 -6.41
C LYS A 319 23.70 1.05 -5.60
N SER A 320 22.42 0.71 -5.46
CA SER A 320 21.43 1.51 -4.73
C SER A 320 21.47 1.27 -3.22
N CYS A 321 22.22 0.28 -2.74
CA CYS A 321 22.31 -0.03 -1.32
C CYS A 321 23.24 0.95 -0.60
N ASN A 322 22.81 1.41 0.57
CA ASN A 322 23.64 2.19 1.49
C ASN A 322 23.65 1.55 2.88
N TYR A 323 24.60 1.95 3.72
CA TYR A 323 24.76 1.37 5.06
C TYR A 323 23.52 1.56 5.95
N ASN A 324 22.75 2.64 5.78
CA ASN A 324 21.53 2.91 6.56
C ASN A 324 20.45 1.86 6.29
N TYR A 325 20.28 1.43 5.03
CA TYR A 325 19.33 0.37 4.70
C TYR A 325 19.77 -0.99 5.25
N LEU A 326 21.06 -1.32 5.19
CA LEU A 326 21.59 -2.55 5.78
C LEU A 326 21.44 -2.56 7.30
N LEU A 327 21.66 -1.42 7.96
CA LEU A 327 21.43 -1.28 9.39
C LEU A 327 19.96 -1.55 9.74
N GLN A 328 19.02 -0.95 9.01
CA GLN A 328 17.59 -1.17 9.22
C GLN A 328 17.19 -2.63 9.01
N LEU A 329 17.65 -3.27 7.93
CA LEU A 329 17.40 -4.70 7.67
C LEU A 329 18.00 -5.58 8.77
N GLY A 330 19.23 -5.30 9.18
CA GLY A 330 19.94 -6.04 10.22
C GLY A 330 19.21 -5.98 11.56
N ILE A 331 18.78 -4.78 11.97
CA ILE A 331 18.00 -4.59 13.20
C ILE A 331 16.64 -5.27 13.07
N PHE A 332 15.94 -5.09 11.96
CA PHE A 332 14.62 -5.70 11.74
C PHE A 332 14.68 -7.23 11.80
N ALA A 333 15.68 -7.84 11.15
CA ALA A 333 15.91 -9.28 11.17
C ALA A 333 16.40 -9.81 12.53
N SER A 334 16.80 -8.96 13.47
CA SER A 334 17.16 -9.38 14.84
C SER A 334 15.96 -9.44 15.79
N GLN A 335 14.80 -8.91 15.39
CA GLN A 335 13.63 -8.74 16.24
C GLN A 335 12.56 -9.80 15.97
N SER A 336 11.91 -10.28 17.03
CA SER A 336 10.71 -11.12 16.94
C SER A 336 9.53 -10.33 16.34
N PRO A 337 8.57 -10.99 15.66
CA PRO A 337 8.43 -12.43 15.47
C PRO A 337 9.20 -12.99 14.25
N ARG A 338 9.81 -12.13 13.42
CA ARG A 338 10.41 -12.50 12.12
C ARG A 338 11.94 -12.50 12.19
N SER A 339 12.46 -12.94 13.34
CA SER A 339 13.89 -13.02 13.57
C SER A 339 14.53 -14.01 12.61
N ASN A 340 15.58 -13.59 11.92
CA ASN A 340 16.45 -14.42 11.12
C ASN A 340 17.91 -14.04 11.45
N PRO A 341 18.57 -14.79 12.35
CA PRO A 341 19.92 -14.49 12.81
C PRO A 341 20.95 -14.42 11.68
N ASP A 342 20.81 -15.24 10.64
CA ASP A 342 21.76 -15.27 9.52
C ASP A 342 21.62 -14.02 8.65
N VAL A 343 20.38 -13.60 8.36
CA VAL A 343 20.12 -12.34 7.64
C VAL A 343 20.60 -11.15 8.46
N SER A 344 20.30 -11.14 9.76
CA SER A 344 20.73 -10.07 10.66
C SER A 344 22.25 -9.97 10.73
N THR A 345 22.93 -11.10 10.93
CA THR A 345 24.40 -11.18 10.96
C THR A 345 25.02 -10.73 9.65
N PHE A 346 24.47 -11.16 8.51
CA PHE A 346 24.95 -10.74 7.19
C PHE A 346 24.82 -9.23 7.00
N ALA A 347 23.60 -8.69 7.14
CA ALA A 347 23.34 -7.27 6.89
C ALA A 347 24.14 -6.35 7.81
N LEU A 348 24.28 -6.72 9.10
CA LEU A 348 25.07 -5.97 10.07
C LEU A 348 26.57 -6.02 9.79
N ASN A 349 27.12 -7.16 9.35
CA ASN A 349 28.54 -7.25 8.98
C ASN A 349 28.87 -6.45 7.70
N GLU A 350 27.99 -6.48 6.69
CA GLU A 350 28.15 -5.64 5.49
C GLU A 350 28.08 -4.15 5.85
N CYS A 351 27.11 -3.76 6.67
CA CYS A 351 26.98 -2.40 7.19
C CYS A 351 28.23 -1.96 7.96
N LEU A 352 28.72 -2.80 8.88
CA LEU A 352 29.92 -2.53 9.67
C LEU A 352 31.16 -2.35 8.80
N SER A 353 31.34 -3.20 7.80
CA SER A 353 32.48 -3.15 6.87
C SER A 353 32.49 -1.84 6.08
N VAL A 354 31.33 -1.42 5.56
CA VAL A 354 31.18 -0.14 4.84
C VAL A 354 31.43 1.05 5.75
N MET A 355 30.90 1.04 6.98
CA MET A 355 31.06 2.17 7.91
C MET A 355 32.49 2.33 8.42
N ILE A 356 33.20 1.22 8.71
CA ILE A 356 34.60 1.27 9.13
C ILE A 356 35.49 1.81 8.00
N ALA A 357 35.17 1.48 6.74
CA ALA A 357 35.88 1.98 5.57
C ALA A 357 35.52 3.44 5.19
N SER A 358 34.53 4.05 5.85
CA SER A 358 34.10 5.42 5.58
C SER A 358 35.16 6.45 5.97
N ALA A 359 35.24 7.56 5.23
CA ALA A 359 36.10 8.69 5.56
C ALA A 359 35.70 9.39 6.88
N SER A 360 34.44 9.22 7.31
CA SER A 360 33.91 9.75 8.56
C SER A 360 33.06 8.67 9.27
N PRO A 361 33.67 7.72 9.99
CA PRO A 361 32.95 6.65 10.66
C PRO A 361 32.04 7.16 11.80
N ASP A 362 30.81 6.67 11.85
CA ASP A 362 29.87 6.91 12.96
C ASP A 362 30.10 5.85 14.07
N TYR A 363 30.99 6.17 15.02
CA TYR A 363 31.36 5.26 16.11
C TYR A 363 30.19 4.87 17.03
N PRO A 364 29.23 5.75 17.38
CA PRO A 364 27.98 5.35 18.02
C PRO A 364 27.24 4.22 17.31
N THR A 365 27.03 4.36 16.00
CA THR A 365 26.33 3.34 15.20
C THR A 365 27.18 2.07 15.06
N ILE A 366 28.49 2.19 14.86
CA ILE A 366 29.43 1.05 14.84
C ILE A 366 29.37 0.25 16.16
N ALA A 367 29.40 0.94 17.30
CA ALA A 367 29.32 0.30 18.61
C ALA A 367 28.00 -0.44 18.81
N LEU A 368 26.87 0.18 18.40
CA LEU A 368 25.56 -0.46 18.41
C LEU A 368 25.54 -1.74 17.57
N ILE A 369 26.11 -1.72 16.36
CA ILE A 369 26.17 -2.90 15.49
C ILE A 369 26.98 -4.01 16.14
N ILE A 370 28.16 -3.71 16.69
CA ILE A 370 29.00 -4.70 17.38
C ILE A 370 28.24 -5.33 18.55
N ARG A 371 27.58 -4.52 19.39
CA ARG A 371 26.75 -5.04 20.49
C ARG A 371 25.65 -5.98 19.97
N LYS A 372 24.97 -5.60 18.87
CA LYS A 372 23.92 -6.42 18.26
C LYS A 372 24.46 -7.74 17.71
N LEU A 373 25.58 -7.73 17.01
CA LEU A 373 26.25 -8.93 16.52
C LEU A 373 26.62 -9.88 17.66
N ILE A 374 27.23 -9.35 18.73
CA ILE A 374 27.56 -10.15 19.94
C ILE A 374 26.29 -10.76 20.55
N ALA A 375 25.21 -9.99 20.65
CA ALA A 375 23.95 -10.48 21.22
C ALA A 375 23.32 -11.59 20.37
N ILE A 376 23.30 -11.45 19.04
CA ILE A 376 22.76 -12.45 18.12
C ILE A 376 23.53 -13.76 18.24
N SER A 377 24.87 -13.70 18.19
CA SER A 377 25.74 -14.86 18.35
C SER A 377 25.61 -15.52 19.72
N SER A 378 25.38 -14.74 20.79
CA SER A 378 25.27 -15.31 22.15
C SER A 378 23.96 -16.08 22.38
N VAL A 379 22.90 -15.79 21.61
CA VAL A 379 21.56 -16.39 21.83
C VAL A 379 21.32 -17.60 20.93
N HIS A 380 21.80 -17.58 19.68
CA HIS A 380 21.39 -18.55 18.66
C HIS A 380 22.45 -19.61 18.33
N LYS A 381 23.63 -19.53 18.95
CA LYS A 381 24.84 -20.22 18.49
C LYS A 381 25.66 -20.67 19.70
N GLY A 382 25.55 -21.97 20.03
CA GLY A 382 26.02 -22.59 21.27
C GLY A 382 27.22 -23.53 21.11
N ASP A 383 27.85 -23.56 19.94
CA ASP A 383 28.99 -24.44 19.65
C ASP A 383 30.34 -23.73 19.86
N THR A 384 31.43 -24.51 19.92
CA THR A 384 32.80 -24.01 20.13
C THR A 384 33.31 -23.09 19.01
N GLU A 385 32.85 -23.27 17.76
CA GLU A 385 33.15 -22.35 16.65
C GLU A 385 32.53 -20.96 16.86
N ASP A 386 31.42 -20.90 17.61
CA ASP A 386 30.70 -19.66 17.89
C ASP A 386 31.42 -18.81 18.94
N GLU A 387 32.12 -19.45 19.87
CA GLU A 387 32.92 -18.77 20.87
C GLU A 387 34.09 -18.01 20.22
N GLU A 388 34.71 -18.57 19.18
CA GLU A 388 35.75 -17.90 18.40
C GLU A 388 35.18 -16.72 17.60
N ALA A 389 33.98 -16.87 17.02
CA ALA A 389 33.30 -15.79 16.32
C ALA A 389 32.97 -14.60 17.25
N ILE A 390 32.48 -14.88 18.46
CA ILE A 390 32.22 -13.84 19.47
C ILE A 390 33.54 -13.16 19.87
N GLN A 391 34.62 -13.92 20.12
CA GLN A 391 35.93 -13.35 20.42
C GLN A 391 36.45 -12.44 19.28
N LYS A 392 36.23 -12.82 18.01
CA LYS A 392 36.58 -11.99 16.85
C LYS A 392 35.87 -10.64 16.89
N MET A 393 34.59 -10.59 17.29
CA MET A 393 33.83 -9.34 17.43
C MET A 393 34.40 -8.43 18.52
N TYR A 394 34.74 -8.96 19.70
CA TYR A 394 35.39 -8.18 20.75
C TYR A 394 36.76 -7.65 20.31
N LYS A 395 37.58 -8.50 19.66
CA LYS A 395 38.88 -8.08 19.12
C LYS A 395 38.73 -7.03 18.02
N GLN A 396 37.70 -7.10 17.20
CA GLN A 396 37.39 -6.06 16.21
C GLN A 396 37.04 -4.73 16.89
N ALA A 397 36.21 -4.76 17.94
CA ALA A 397 35.90 -3.57 18.73
C ALA A 397 37.17 -2.95 19.34
N TYR A 398 38.01 -3.78 19.96
CA TYR A 398 39.31 -3.35 20.49
C TYR A 398 40.20 -2.70 19.42
N ARG A 399 40.34 -3.34 18.24
CA ARG A 399 41.13 -2.80 17.12
C ARG A 399 40.63 -1.45 16.63
N ILE A 400 39.30 -1.25 16.59
CA ILE A 400 38.71 0.05 16.26
C ILE A 400 39.15 1.06 17.31
N MET A 401 38.96 0.78 18.60
CA MET A 401 39.28 1.69 19.71
C MET A 401 40.77 2.09 19.76
N VAL A 402 41.70 1.20 19.44
CA VAL A 402 43.14 1.49 19.44
C VAL A 402 43.52 2.63 18.49
N GLY A 403 42.79 2.78 17.37
CA GLY A 403 43.05 3.83 16.38
C GLY A 403 42.40 5.18 16.69
N LEU A 404 41.63 5.29 17.78
CA LEU A 404 40.80 6.46 18.07
C LEU A 404 41.41 7.34 19.15
N LYS A 405 41.02 8.62 19.12
CA LYS A 405 41.27 9.53 20.25
C LYS A 405 40.33 9.22 21.40
N GLU A 406 40.75 9.63 22.59
CA GLU A 406 39.96 9.50 23.80
C GLU A 406 38.58 10.16 23.62
N GLY A 407 37.51 9.41 23.91
CA GLY A 407 36.12 9.89 23.83
C GLY A 407 35.45 9.77 22.45
N GLU A 408 36.15 9.36 21.38
CA GLU A 408 35.52 9.15 20.06
C GLU A 408 34.66 7.87 20.02
N TYR A 409 35.09 6.81 20.72
CA TYR A 409 34.27 5.63 20.93
C TYR A 409 33.31 5.85 22.12
N PRO A 410 32.03 5.47 22.02
CA PRO A 410 31.08 5.67 23.13
C PRO A 410 31.54 4.98 24.41
N THR A 411 31.78 5.76 25.47
CA THR A 411 32.34 5.25 26.73
C THR A 411 31.50 4.14 27.34
N ASP A 412 30.18 4.28 27.38
CA ASP A 412 29.29 3.28 27.97
C ASP A 412 29.29 1.96 27.19
N GLU A 413 29.46 2.03 25.86
CA GLU A 413 29.62 0.83 25.02
C GLU A 413 30.96 0.15 25.28
N GLY A 414 32.04 0.92 25.42
CA GLY A 414 33.35 0.40 25.79
C GLY A 414 33.34 -0.29 27.16
N LYS A 415 32.71 0.32 28.17
CA LYS A 415 32.53 -0.27 29.50
C LYS A 415 31.73 -1.56 29.42
N TRP A 416 30.64 -1.57 28.67
CA TRP A 416 29.82 -2.76 28.45
C TRP A 416 30.63 -3.88 27.81
N LEU A 417 31.43 -3.60 26.76
CA LEU A 417 32.28 -4.58 26.10
C LEU A 417 33.31 -5.18 27.07
N ALA A 418 34.04 -4.34 27.81
CA ALA A 418 35.05 -4.80 28.77
C ALA A 418 34.44 -5.73 29.83
N MET A 419 33.35 -5.29 30.46
CA MET A 419 32.69 -6.04 31.53
C MET A 419 32.06 -7.34 31.02
N THR A 420 31.43 -7.31 29.84
CA THR A 420 30.76 -8.51 29.30
C THR A 420 31.74 -9.52 28.69
N ALA A 421 32.92 -9.10 28.21
CA ALA A 421 34.01 -10.00 27.89
C ALA A 421 34.60 -10.63 29.15
N TRP A 422 34.86 -9.83 30.19
CA TRP A 422 35.38 -10.32 31.48
C TRP A 422 34.44 -11.36 32.12
N ASN A 423 33.14 -11.06 32.17
CA ASN A 423 32.14 -11.94 32.77
C ASN A 423 31.95 -13.26 32.00
N ARG A 424 32.29 -13.31 30.70
CA ARG A 424 32.27 -14.57 29.93
C ARG A 424 33.29 -15.58 30.42
N ALA A 425 34.35 -15.15 31.13
CA ALA A 425 35.30 -16.07 31.75
C ALA A 425 34.71 -16.88 32.92
N ALA A 426 33.60 -16.42 33.53
CA ALA A 426 33.07 -17.02 34.76
C ALA A 426 32.72 -18.51 34.62
N LEU A 427 32.07 -18.91 33.52
CA LEU A 427 31.72 -20.31 33.28
C LEU A 427 32.95 -21.17 32.96
N PRO A 428 33.85 -20.79 32.03
CA PRO A 428 35.12 -21.49 31.82
C PRO A 428 35.94 -21.69 33.10
N VAL A 429 36.02 -20.68 33.98
CA VAL A 429 36.70 -20.80 35.29
C VAL A 429 36.05 -21.91 36.13
N ARG A 430 34.72 -21.95 36.22
CA ARG A 430 33.99 -22.96 36.99
C ARG A 430 34.12 -24.37 36.41
N LEU A 431 34.29 -24.48 35.09
CA LEU A 431 34.47 -25.75 34.38
C LEU A 431 35.94 -26.20 34.31
N GLY A 432 36.88 -25.46 34.90
CA GLY A 432 38.31 -25.78 34.84
C GLY A 432 38.95 -25.56 33.46
N GLN A 433 38.26 -24.87 32.55
CA GLN A 433 38.74 -24.53 31.20
C GLN A 433 39.62 -23.27 31.28
N PHE A 434 40.77 -23.39 31.93
CA PHE A 434 41.61 -22.26 32.31
C PHE A 434 42.16 -21.47 31.11
N GLU A 435 42.47 -22.14 29.99
CA GLU A 435 42.93 -21.46 28.77
C GLU A 435 41.83 -20.58 28.14
N THR A 436 40.60 -21.08 28.07
CA THR A 436 39.45 -20.31 27.56
C THR A 436 39.11 -19.16 28.51
N ALA A 437 39.14 -19.41 29.82
CA ALA A 437 38.96 -18.37 30.83
C ALA A 437 40.01 -17.24 30.67
N LYS A 438 41.29 -17.60 30.55
CA LYS A 438 42.39 -16.63 30.40
C LYS A 438 42.21 -15.75 29.15
N LYS A 439 41.75 -16.33 28.03
CA LYS A 439 41.45 -15.56 26.81
C LYS A 439 40.37 -14.51 27.06
N TRP A 440 39.25 -14.87 27.70
CA TRP A 440 38.17 -13.93 28.00
C TRP A 440 38.58 -12.82 28.99
N LEU A 441 39.31 -13.19 30.04
CA LEU A 441 39.85 -12.21 31.00
C LEU A 441 40.80 -11.23 30.30
N GLY A 442 41.69 -11.74 29.43
CA GLY A 442 42.62 -10.91 28.66
C GLY A 442 41.90 -9.93 27.74
N ILE A 443 40.92 -10.39 26.97
CA ILE A 443 40.12 -9.52 26.09
C ILE A 443 39.39 -8.43 26.90
N GLY A 444 38.82 -8.76 28.06
CA GLY A 444 38.15 -7.80 28.92
C GLY A 444 39.10 -6.70 29.43
N LEU A 445 40.30 -7.10 29.86
CA LEU A 445 41.34 -6.18 30.32
C LEU A 445 41.86 -5.28 29.19
N GLU A 446 42.18 -5.84 28.03
CA GLU A 446 42.64 -5.09 26.85
C GLU A 446 41.65 -3.99 26.45
N ILE A 447 40.34 -4.30 26.47
CA ILE A 447 39.32 -3.29 26.18
C ILE A 447 39.25 -2.25 27.30
N ALA A 448 39.29 -2.66 28.58
CA ALA A 448 39.25 -1.74 29.72
C ALA A 448 40.38 -0.70 29.70
N GLU A 449 41.58 -1.07 29.24
CA GLU A 449 42.71 -0.16 29.06
C GLU A 449 42.43 1.01 28.09
N LYS A 450 41.49 0.83 27.16
CA LYS A 450 41.14 1.84 26.14
C LYS A 450 39.90 2.65 26.50
N VAL A 451 39.26 2.38 27.63
CA VAL A 451 38.00 3.01 28.03
C VAL A 451 38.20 3.96 29.20
N THR A 452 37.82 5.21 28.99
CA THR A 452 37.84 6.25 30.02
C THR A 452 36.96 5.90 31.23
N GLY A 453 37.49 6.07 32.44
CA GLY A 453 36.75 5.81 33.67
C GLY A 453 36.64 4.33 34.06
N MET A 454 37.56 3.49 33.57
CA MET A 454 37.72 2.09 33.98
C MET A 454 38.93 1.84 34.89
N ASP A 455 39.63 2.88 35.36
CA ASP A 455 40.91 2.73 36.07
C ASP A 455 40.86 1.84 37.31
N THR A 456 39.81 1.97 38.12
CA THR A 456 39.62 1.14 39.32
C THR A 456 39.33 -0.32 38.96
N TYR A 457 38.48 -0.54 37.95
CA TYR A 457 38.19 -1.88 37.44
C TYR A 457 39.43 -2.52 36.80
N ARG A 458 40.23 -1.75 36.05
CA ARG A 458 41.48 -2.19 35.43
C ARG A 458 42.44 -2.72 36.49
N ALA A 459 42.70 -1.96 37.55
CA ALA A 459 43.58 -2.42 38.63
C ALA A 459 43.09 -3.74 39.26
N CYS A 460 41.79 -3.86 39.55
CA CYS A 460 41.24 -5.10 40.07
C CYS A 460 41.32 -6.27 39.06
N MET A 461 41.13 -5.99 37.77
CA MET A 461 41.27 -6.97 36.70
C MET A 461 42.72 -7.46 36.60
N GLU A 462 43.71 -6.57 36.61
CA GLU A 462 45.15 -6.90 36.60
C GLU A 462 45.53 -7.80 37.79
N ASP A 463 45.13 -7.43 39.01
CA ASP A 463 45.40 -8.20 40.23
C ASP A 463 44.79 -9.60 40.14
N TYR A 464 43.54 -9.71 39.69
CA TYR A 464 42.86 -11.00 39.53
C TYR A 464 43.56 -11.87 38.48
N LEU A 465 43.95 -11.30 37.34
CA LEU A 465 44.59 -12.04 36.24
C LEU A 465 45.98 -12.55 36.65
N ALA A 466 46.74 -11.76 37.42
CA ALA A 466 48.02 -12.16 38.00
C ALA A 466 47.85 -13.31 39.00
N GLY A 467 46.86 -13.23 39.89
CA GLY A 467 46.52 -14.29 40.84
C GLY A 467 45.93 -15.55 40.18
N PHE A 468 45.28 -15.40 39.02
CA PHE A 468 44.74 -16.51 38.24
C PHE A 468 45.87 -17.30 37.57
N ALA A 469 46.86 -16.62 36.97
CA ALA A 469 47.99 -17.27 36.32
C ALA A 469 48.80 -18.16 37.27
N THR A 470 49.01 -17.71 38.51
CA THR A 470 49.74 -18.48 39.55
C THR A 470 48.98 -19.74 39.98
N LYS A 471 47.64 -19.64 40.15
CA LYS A 471 46.78 -20.78 40.50
C LYS A 471 46.71 -21.85 39.41
N VAL A 472 46.64 -21.44 38.15
CA VAL A 472 46.64 -22.37 37.01
C VAL A 472 47.98 -23.11 36.92
N SER A 473 49.11 -22.42 37.13
CA SER A 473 50.43 -23.07 37.15
C SER A 473 50.61 -24.07 38.31
N SER A 474 49.98 -23.84 39.45
CA SER A 474 50.03 -24.77 40.60
C SER A 474 49.11 -25.98 40.48
N ALA A 475 48.13 -25.95 39.57
CA ALA A 475 47.17 -27.04 39.36
C ALA A 475 47.53 -27.95 38.16
N ALA A 476 48.50 -27.54 37.34
CA ALA A 476 48.99 -28.28 36.18
C ALA A 476 50.28 -29.07 36.45
N GLY A 477 50.90 -28.89 37.63
CA GLY A 477 51.95 -29.75 38.17
C GLY A 477 51.36 -30.68 39.23
#